data_AF-H9X6E9-F1
#
_entry.id   AF-H9X6E9-F1
#
_cell.length_a   1.000
_cell.length_b   1.000
_cell.length_c   1.000
_cell.angle_alpha   90.00
_cell.angle_beta   90.00
_cell.angle_gamma   90.00
#
_symmetry.space_group_name_H-M   'P 1'
#
loop_
_entity.id
_entity.type
_entity.pdbx_description
1 polymer ?
#
loop_
_entity_poly.entity_id
_entity_poly.type
_entity_poly.pdbx_seq_one_letter_code
_entity_poly.pdbx_strand_id
1 'polypeptide(L)' 'FGENKDIVYWISRKILTREGAFEVLDYRIYELYKDEMIQALKIAVRCTSKLPNVRPSMREVVQMLL' A
#
# COMPACT_ATOMS: atom_id res chain seq x y z
N PHE A 1 16.31 -13.70 -11.66
CA PHE A 1 15.29 -12.66 -11.90
C PHE A 1 14.26 -13.14 -12.94
N GLY A 2 13.57 -14.26 -12.68
CA GLY A 2 12.82 -15.02 -13.70
C GLY A 2 11.30 -14.84 -13.69
N GLU A 3 10.75 -14.03 -12.80
CA GLU A 3 9.34 -13.63 -12.83
C GLU A 3 9.34 -12.14 -12.49
N ASN A 4 8.80 -11.29 -13.35
CA ASN A 4 8.81 -9.84 -13.23
C ASN A 4 7.86 -9.37 -12.09
N LYS A 5 8.13 -9.82 -10.87
CA LYS A 5 7.33 -9.63 -9.65
C LYS A 5 7.94 -8.47 -8.88
N ASP A 6 7.49 -7.27 -9.23
CA ASP A 6 7.86 -6.04 -8.54
C ASP A 6 7.25 -5.98 -7.11
N ILE A 7 7.57 -4.90 -6.40
CA ILE A 7 7.06 -4.65 -5.05
C ILE A 7 5.52 -4.55 -5.03
N VAL A 8 4.89 -4.04 -6.08
CA VAL A 8 3.42 -3.93 -6.17
C VAL A 8 2.80 -5.32 -6.24
N TYR A 9 3.38 -6.22 -7.03
CA TYR A 9 2.97 -7.62 -7.07
C TYR A 9 3.09 -8.28 -5.70
N TRP A 10 4.22 -8.12 -5.02
CA TRP A 10 4.44 -8.70 -3.69
C TRP A 10 3.45 -8.17 -2.65
N ILE A 11 3.25 -6.85 -2.58
CA ILE A 11 2.30 -6.22 -1.66
C ILE A 11 0.87 -6.71 -1.94
N SER A 12 0.44 -6.76 -3.21
CA SER A 12 -0.92 -7.17 -3.58
C SER A 12 -1.30 -8.57 -3.10
N ARG A 13 -0.30 -9.45 -2.91
CA ARG A 13 -0.47 -10.81 -2.39
C ARG A 13 -0.54 -10.84 -0.86
N LYS A 14 0.20 -9.96 -0.18
CA LYS A 14 0.29 -9.89 1.29
C LYS A 14 -0.94 -9.22 1.91
N ILE A 15 -1.47 -8.17 1.29
CA ILE A 15 -2.61 -7.41 1.83
C ILE A 15 -3.97 -8.13 1.73
N LEU A 16 -3.99 -9.37 1.23
CA LEU A 16 -5.21 -10.19 1.18
C LEU A 16 -5.68 -10.61 2.58
N THR A 17 -4.78 -10.59 3.57
CA THR A 17 -5.09 -10.84 4.98
C THR A 17 -4.69 -9.64 5.83
N ARG A 18 -5.30 -9.54 7.01
CA ARG A 18 -4.96 -8.47 7.96
C ARG A 18 -3.53 -8.61 8.47
N GLU A 19 -3.11 -9.85 8.73
CA GLU A 19 -1.77 -10.18 9.22
C GLU A 19 -0.72 -9.85 8.16
N GLY A 20 -0.97 -10.23 6.91
CA GLY A 20 -0.05 -9.92 5.82
C GLY A 20 0.07 -8.42 5.54
N ALA A 21 -0.97 -7.63 5.82
CA ALA A 21 -0.87 -6.17 5.75
C ALA A 21 0.04 -5.58 6.85
N PHE A 22 0.23 -6.26 7.99
CA PHE A 22 1.19 -5.82 9.01
C PHE A 22 2.62 -6.26 8.67
N GLU A 23 2.81 -7.42 8.03
CA GLU A 23 4.13 -7.92 7.64
C GLU A 23 4.87 -7.04 6.62
N VAL A 24 4.14 -6.20 5.86
CA VAL A 24 4.74 -5.29 4.89
C VAL A 24 5.18 -3.95 5.49
N LEU A 25 4.88 -3.71 6.77
CA LEU A 25 5.21 -2.47 7.46
C LEU A 25 6.64 -2.52 8.02
N ASP A 26 7.33 -1.38 7.99
CA ASP A 26 8.65 -1.24 8.60
C ASP A 26 8.56 -1.34 10.14
N TYR A 27 9.05 -2.45 10.68
CA TYR A 27 9.02 -2.75 12.12
C TYR A 27 9.75 -1.71 12.98
N ARG A 28 10.70 -0.94 12.40
CA ARG A 28 11.50 0.05 13.15
C ARG A 28 10.67 1.24 13.59
N ILE A 29 9.57 1.51 12.90
CA ILE A 29 8.69 2.67 13.14
C ILE A 29 7.23 2.26 13.39
N TYR A 30 6.91 0.97 13.23
CA TYR A 30 5.56 0.43 13.34
C TYR A 30 4.85 0.81 14.64
N GLU A 31 5.50 0.71 15.80
CA GLU A 31 4.87 1.00 17.09
C GLU A 31 4.44 2.47 17.25
N LEU A 32 5.12 3.39 16.56
CA LEU A 32 4.86 4.84 16.67
C LEU A 32 3.88 5.36 15.62
N TYR A 33 3.84 4.73 14.44
CA TYR A 33 3.12 5.25 13.26
C TYR A 33 2.20 4.23 12.60
N LYS A 34 1.74 3.23 13.35
CA LYS A 34 0.97 2.10 12.82
C LYS A 34 -0.21 2.54 11.95
N ASP A 35 -1.00 3.49 12.45
CA ASP A 35 -2.24 3.90 11.79
C ASP A 35 -1.95 4.71 10.52
N GLU A 36 -0.98 5.62 10.57
CA GLU A 36 -0.49 6.39 9.43
C GLU A 36 0.12 5.48 8.36
N MET A 37 0.88 4.46 8.76
CA MET A 37 1.47 3.47 7.85
C MET A 37 0.38 2.64 7.15
N ILE A 38 -0.65 2.21 7.88
CA ILE A 38 -1.79 1.49 7.29
C ILE A 38 -2.59 2.39 6.35
N GLN A 39 -2.79 3.67 6.70
CA GLN A 39 -3.46 4.64 5.84
C GLN A 39 -2.67 4.87 4.55
N ALA A 40 -1.37 5.12 4.66
CA ALA A 40 -0.49 5.29 3.51
C ALA A 40 -0.46 4.04 2.62
N LEU A 41 -0.42 2.84 3.20
CA LEU A 41 -0.49 1.57 2.47
C LEU A 41 -1.79 1.44 1.68
N LYS A 42 -2.95 1.76 2.29
CA LYS A 42 -4.25 1.75 1.61
C LYS A 42 -4.28 2.71 0.42
N ILE A 43 -3.71 3.90 0.56
CA ILE A 43 -3.63 4.89 -0.52
C ILE A 43 -2.72 4.36 -1.63
N ALA A 44 -1.53 3.85 -1.29
CA ALA A 44 -0.57 3.31 -2.24
C ALA A 44 -1.19 2.19 -3.09
N VAL A 45 -1.94 1.26 -2.47
CA VAL A 45 -2.63 0.17 -3.17
C VAL A 45 -3.62 0.70 -4.22
N ARG A 46 -4.34 1.79 -3.93
CA ARG A 46 -5.25 2.43 -4.90
C ARG A 46 -4.48 3.11 -6.03
N CYS A 47 -3.39 3.82 -5.70
CA CYS A 47 -2.52 4.47 -6.68
C CYS A 47 -1.88 3.47 -7.66
N THR A 48 -1.55 2.26 -7.20
CA THR A 48 -0.91 1.23 -8.01
C THR A 48 -1.88 0.18 -8.56
N SER A 49 -3.19 0.48 -8.59
CA SER A 49 -4.19 -0.45 -9.13
C SER A 49 -3.85 -0.86 -10.57
N LYS A 50 -4.04 -2.14 -10.89
CA LYS A 50 -3.86 -2.65 -12.26
C LYS A 50 -4.81 -1.98 -13.26
N LEU A 51 -6.00 -1.59 -12.81
CA LEU A 51 -6.98 -0.87 -13.62
C LEU A 51 -6.70 0.64 -13.54
N PRO A 52 -6.31 1.32 -14.63
CA PRO A 52 -5.94 2.73 -14.59
C PRO A 52 -7.09 3.66 -14.17
N ASN A 53 -8.33 3.30 -14.54
CA ASN A 53 -9.52 4.11 -14.28
C ASN A 53 -9.98 4.14 -12.81
N VAL A 54 -9.47 3.24 -11.96
CA VAL A 54 -9.79 3.25 -10.51
C VAL A 54 -8.69 3.90 -9.67
N ARG A 55 -7.59 4.34 -10.30
CA ARG A 55 -6.52 5.06 -9.62
C ARG A 55 -7.02 6.48 -9.29
N PRO A 56 -6.80 6.97 -8.07
CA PRO A 56 -7.16 8.33 -7.70
C PRO A 56 -6.30 9.35 -8.47
N SER A 57 -6.86 10.53 -8.71
CA SER A 57 -6.10 11.71 -9.11
C SER A 57 -5.15 12.15 -7.98
N MET A 58 -4.08 12.88 -8.33
CA MET A 58 -3.17 13.42 -7.33
C MET A 58 -3.87 14.35 -6.32
N ARG A 59 -4.95 15.04 -6.71
CA ARG A 59 -5.75 15.86 -5.81
C ARG A 59 -6.43 15.00 -4.74
N GLU A 60 -7.05 13.89 -5.13
CA GLU A 60 -7.67 12.95 -4.20
C GLU A 60 -6.63 12.30 -3.29
N VAL A 61 -5.45 11.95 -3.81
CA VAL A 61 -4.33 11.41 -3.01
C VAL A 61 -3.92 12.38 -1.91
N VAL A 62 -3.73 13.67 -2.24
CA VAL A 62 -3.39 14.70 -1.23
C VAL A 62 -4.49 14.84 -0.19
N GLN A 63 -5.76 14.82 -0.60
CA GLN A 63 -6.89 14.88 0.33
C GLN A 63 -6.98 13.65 1.26
N MET A 64 -6.53 12.47 0.82
CA MET A 64 -6.49 11.27 1.66
C MET A 64 -5.32 11.25 2.64
N LEU A 65 -4.29 12.07 2.42
CA LEU A 65 -3.08 12.16 3.25
C LEU A 65 -3.16 13.26 4.33
N LEU A 66 -4.12 14.19 4.19
CA LEU A 66 -4.42 15.26 5.13
C LEU A 66 -5.43 14.81 6.18
#